data_AF-A0A6C0D716-F1
#
_entry.id   AF-A0A6C0D716-F1
#
_cell.length_a   1.000
_cell.length_b   1.000
_cell.length_c   1.000
_cell.angle_alpha   90.00
_cell.angle_beta   90.00
_cell.angle_gamma   90.00
#
_symmetry.space_group_name_H-M   'P 1'
#
loop_
_entity.id
_entity.type
_entity.pdbx_description
1 polymer ?
#
loop_
_entity_poly.entity_id
_entity_poly.type
_entity_poly.pdbx_seq_one_letter_code
_entity_poly.pdbx_strand_id
1 'polypeptide(L)'
;MASDQANFKEVSFHYRKGKRVFYSYDEELYCATFPQEWAKNHLAGTGPKDCKVCACVGSWNGVFIGYCVGCCENYYFGKRGRGLITYGKEIKTKDTTVPSIFETYLKDVDPYEVGDTDYMDSALAVNQLDFEECEIEDLLIPESEWKDHLIYGITDDEIKEINAYYDEIVKKEENHDYEEIGYTVDRTGYYGSSGQSGYSSY
;
A
#
# COMPACT_ATOMS: atom_id res chain seq x y z
N MET A 1 -39.22 15.70 4.63
CA MET A 1 -38.65 14.36 4.35
C MET A 1 -37.43 14.60 3.47
N ALA A 2 -36.25 14.66 4.09
CA ALA A 2 -35.01 14.73 3.32
C ALA A 2 -34.83 13.36 2.65
N SER A 3 -34.73 13.35 1.33
CA SER A 3 -34.42 12.13 0.60
C SER A 3 -32.97 11.77 0.94
N ASP A 4 -32.80 10.69 1.71
CA ASP A 4 -31.52 10.00 1.82
C ASP A 4 -31.17 9.47 0.42
N GLN A 5 -30.48 10.29 -0.37
CA GLN A 5 -29.74 9.78 -1.51
C GLN A 5 -28.64 8.92 -0.92
N ALA A 6 -28.89 7.60 -0.88
CA ALA A 6 -27.86 6.62 -0.61
C ALA A 6 -26.72 6.90 -1.59
N ASN A 7 -25.65 7.50 -1.06
CA ASN A 7 -24.45 7.80 -1.80
C ASN A 7 -23.74 6.46 -1.99
N PHE A 8 -24.23 5.65 -2.94
CA PHE A 8 -23.63 4.37 -3.27
C PHE A 8 -22.24 4.67 -3.77
N LYS A 9 -21.23 4.32 -2.96
CA LYS A 9 -19.83 4.43 -3.34
C LYS A 9 -19.63 3.48 -4.53
N GLU A 10 -19.43 4.04 -5.72
CA GLU A 10 -19.23 3.24 -6.92
C GLU A 10 -17.79 2.73 -6.99
N VAL A 11 -17.61 1.51 -7.50
CA VAL A 11 -16.29 0.96 -7.78
C VAL A 11 -15.86 1.46 -9.16
N SER A 12 -14.72 2.14 -9.24
CA SER A 12 -14.13 2.59 -10.51
C SER A 12 -12.84 1.83 -10.79
N PHE A 13 -12.70 1.28 -12.00
CA PHE A 13 -11.55 0.48 -12.40
C PHE A 13 -10.54 1.28 -13.20
N HIS A 14 -9.26 1.08 -12.90
CA HIS A 14 -8.15 1.76 -13.57
C HIS A 14 -7.35 0.74 -14.39
N TYR A 15 -6.95 1.15 -15.60
CA TYR A 15 -6.31 0.28 -16.58
C TYR A 15 -5.01 0.89 -17.09
N ARG A 16 -3.99 0.04 -17.24
CA ARG A 16 -2.70 0.38 -17.86
C ARG A 16 -2.42 -0.65 -18.94
N LYS A 17 -2.18 -0.19 -20.18
CA LYS A 17 -1.93 -1.06 -21.36
C LYS A 17 -3.00 -2.15 -21.53
N GLY A 18 -4.27 -1.84 -21.24
CA GLY A 18 -5.40 -2.78 -21.36
C GLY A 18 -5.53 -3.80 -20.22
N LYS A 19 -4.62 -3.80 -19.23
CA LYS A 19 -4.71 -4.63 -18.01
C LYS A 19 -5.25 -3.80 -16.86
N ARG A 20 -6.08 -4.40 -16.00
CA ARG A 20 -6.55 -3.75 -14.76
C ARG A 20 -5.38 -3.69 -13.77
N VAL A 21 -5.10 -2.50 -13.25
CA VAL A 21 -3.99 -2.25 -12.29
C VAL A 21 -4.50 -2.08 -10.86
N PHE A 22 -5.56 -1.31 -10.68
CA PHE A 22 -6.22 -1.11 -9.39
C PHE A 22 -7.68 -0.69 -9.60
N TYR A 23 -8.44 -0.60 -8.50
CA TYR A 23 -9.75 0.03 -8.49
C TYR A 23 -9.87 0.99 -7.30
N SER A 24 -10.71 2.01 -7.44
CA SER A 24 -11.06 2.92 -6.36
C SER A 24 -12.42 2.58 -5.78
N TYR A 25 -12.55 2.69 -4.47
CA TYR A 25 -13.81 2.57 -3.73
C TYR A 25 -13.68 3.34 -2.41
N ASP A 26 -14.64 4.21 -2.10
CA ASP A 26 -14.64 4.97 -0.84
C ASP A 26 -13.38 5.81 -0.60
N GLU A 27 -12.92 6.52 -1.63
CA GLU A 27 -11.71 7.37 -1.59
C GLU A 27 -10.39 6.58 -1.41
N GLU A 28 -10.46 5.25 -1.34
CA GLU A 28 -9.31 4.36 -1.20
C GLU A 28 -9.01 3.65 -2.53
N LEU A 29 -7.73 3.35 -2.76
CA LEU A 29 -7.28 2.57 -3.91
C LEU A 29 -6.94 1.14 -3.48
N TYR A 30 -7.38 0.16 -4.26
CA TYR A 30 -7.21 -1.27 -3.98
C TYR A 30 -6.57 -1.97 -5.16
N CYS A 31 -5.68 -2.93 -4.86
CA CYS A 31 -5.06 -3.77 -5.89
C CYS A 31 -6.15 -4.42 -6.76
N ALA A 32 -5.92 -4.54 -8.07
CA ALA A 32 -6.91 -5.06 -9.02
C ALA A 32 -7.52 -6.41 -8.63
N THR A 33 -6.77 -7.22 -7.88
CA THR A 33 -7.15 -8.55 -7.44
C THR A 33 -7.64 -8.60 -5.99
N PHE A 34 -7.55 -7.50 -5.24
CA PHE A 34 -8.07 -7.41 -3.88
C PHE A 34 -9.60 -7.62 -3.88
N PRO A 35 -10.16 -8.52 -3.05
CA PRO A 35 -11.59 -8.83 -3.09
C PRO A 35 -12.48 -7.60 -2.79
N GLN A 36 -13.33 -7.22 -3.75
CA GLN A 36 -14.23 -6.05 -3.62
C GLN A 36 -15.19 -6.17 -2.44
N GLU A 37 -15.62 -7.39 -2.12
CA GLU A 37 -16.45 -7.67 -0.95
C GLU A 37 -15.75 -7.35 0.37
N TRP A 38 -14.40 -7.44 0.42
CA TRP A 38 -13.62 -7.05 1.59
C TRP A 38 -13.44 -5.54 1.64
N ALA A 39 -13.19 -4.88 0.50
CA ALA A 39 -13.11 -3.42 0.41
C ALA A 39 -14.43 -2.74 0.84
N LYS A 40 -15.57 -3.37 0.57
CA LYS A 40 -16.90 -2.89 0.95
C LYS A 40 -17.27 -3.15 2.41
N ASN A 41 -16.59 -4.09 3.06
CA ASN A 41 -16.95 -4.60 4.39
C ASN A 41 -15.70 -4.73 5.28
N HIS A 42 -14.98 -3.63 5.46
CA HIS A 42 -13.99 -3.52 6.54
C HIS A 42 -14.72 -3.58 7.89
N LEU A 43 -14.16 -4.32 8.84
CA LEU A 43 -14.54 -4.19 10.25
C LEU A 43 -14.04 -2.84 10.76
N ALA A 44 -14.78 -2.22 11.69
CA ALA A 44 -14.39 -0.95 12.29
C ALA A 44 -12.98 -1.05 12.90
N GLY A 45 -12.12 -0.06 12.63
CA GLY A 45 -10.73 -0.06 13.09
C GLY A 45 -9.77 -0.89 12.24
N THR A 46 -10.19 -1.34 11.04
CA THR A 46 -9.35 -2.13 10.11
C THR A 46 -9.33 -1.52 8.71
N GLY A 47 -8.34 -1.91 7.90
CA GLY A 47 -8.21 -1.45 6.52
C GLY A 47 -7.53 -0.08 6.41
N PRO A 48 -7.31 0.42 5.19
CA PRO A 48 -6.46 1.60 4.94
C PRO A 48 -7.02 2.89 5.53
N LYS A 49 -8.35 3.02 5.64
CA LYS A 49 -9.02 4.22 6.17
C LYS A 49 -8.96 4.34 7.69
N ASP A 50 -9.14 3.22 8.40
CA ASP A 50 -9.33 3.22 9.85
C ASP A 50 -8.13 2.65 10.64
N CYS A 51 -7.18 1.97 9.99
CA CYS A 51 -6.00 1.40 10.62
C CYS A 51 -4.72 1.97 10.03
N LYS A 52 -4.00 2.81 10.80
CA LYS A 52 -2.73 3.42 10.40
C LYS A 52 -1.68 2.40 9.94
N VAL A 53 -1.62 1.24 10.61
CA VAL A 53 -0.70 0.16 10.22
C VAL A 53 -1.10 -0.41 8.86
N CYS A 54 -2.38 -0.68 8.61
CA CYS A 54 -2.85 -1.11 7.28
C CYS A 54 -2.59 -0.05 6.21
N ALA A 55 -2.80 1.23 6.53
CA ALA A 55 -2.50 2.33 5.61
C ALA A 55 -1.01 2.36 5.22
N CYS A 56 -0.14 2.11 6.21
CA CYS A 56 1.31 2.13 6.04
C CYS A 56 1.86 0.85 5.39
N VAL A 57 1.79 -0.30 6.08
CA VAL A 57 2.42 -1.54 5.60
C VAL A 57 1.56 -2.32 4.62
N GLY A 58 0.26 -2.03 4.62
CA GLY A 58 -0.74 -2.69 3.78
C GLY A 58 -0.90 -2.08 2.39
N SER A 59 -0.16 -1.00 2.10
CA SER A 59 -0.23 -0.27 0.84
C SER A 59 1.10 -0.33 0.09
N TRP A 60 1.00 -0.32 -1.24
CA TRP A 60 2.12 -0.32 -2.17
C TRP A 60 1.82 0.65 -3.32
N ASN A 61 2.68 1.65 -3.56
CA ASN A 61 2.45 2.73 -4.54
C ASN A 61 1.04 3.37 -4.40
N GLY A 62 0.67 3.74 -3.18
CA GLY A 62 -0.62 4.33 -2.85
C GLY A 62 -1.83 3.39 -2.96
N VAL A 63 -1.61 2.10 -3.21
CA VAL A 63 -2.68 1.12 -3.43
C VAL A 63 -2.66 0.03 -2.36
N PHE A 64 -3.81 -0.18 -1.73
CA PHE A 64 -4.00 -1.18 -0.70
C PHE A 64 -3.91 -2.60 -1.27
N ILE A 65 -2.98 -3.39 -0.75
CA ILE A 65 -2.70 -4.77 -1.16
C ILE A 65 -3.09 -5.79 -0.07
N GLY A 66 -3.19 -5.40 1.19
CA GLY A 66 -3.53 -6.34 2.26
C GLY A 66 -3.52 -5.74 3.65
N TYR A 67 -4.09 -6.46 4.60
CA TYR A 67 -4.15 -6.01 5.99
C TYR A 67 -2.82 -6.24 6.70
N CYS A 68 -2.57 -5.45 7.75
CA CYS A 68 -1.48 -5.74 8.69
C CYS A 68 -1.76 -7.03 9.48
N VAL A 69 -0.71 -7.62 10.05
CA VAL A 69 -0.80 -8.83 10.89
C VAL A 69 -1.85 -8.70 12.00
N GLY A 70 -1.86 -7.58 12.74
CA GLY A 70 -2.80 -7.38 13.84
C GLY A 70 -4.27 -7.34 13.39
N CYS A 71 -4.57 -6.80 12.20
CA CYS A 71 -5.92 -6.84 11.63
C CYS A 71 -6.30 -8.26 11.19
N CYS A 72 -5.39 -8.97 10.52
CA CYS A 72 -5.61 -10.34 10.09
C CYS A 72 -5.89 -11.27 11.28
N GLU A 73 -5.12 -11.17 12.35
CA GLU A 73 -5.23 -12.04 13.52
C GLU A 73 -6.42 -11.65 14.41
N ASN A 74 -6.50 -10.39 14.85
CA ASN A 74 -7.44 -9.99 15.91
C ASN A 74 -8.87 -9.75 15.41
N TYR A 75 -9.05 -9.40 14.14
CA TYR A 75 -10.37 -9.04 13.58
C TYR A 75 -10.87 -10.07 12.58
N TYR A 76 -9.98 -10.59 11.74
CA TYR A 76 -10.35 -11.50 10.66
C TYR A 76 -10.03 -12.97 10.94
N PHE A 77 -9.32 -13.29 12.03
CA PHE A 77 -8.94 -14.65 12.41
C PHE A 77 -8.31 -15.43 11.25
N GLY A 78 -7.39 -14.79 10.52
CA GLY A 78 -6.69 -15.37 9.36
C GLY A 78 -7.51 -15.51 8.08
N LYS A 79 -8.82 -15.20 8.07
CA LYS A 79 -9.68 -15.37 6.88
C LYS A 79 -9.31 -14.47 5.71
N ARG A 80 -8.55 -13.39 5.95
CA ARG A 80 -8.11 -12.43 4.92
C ARG A 80 -6.60 -12.49 4.64
N GLY A 81 -5.95 -13.61 5.00
CA GLY A 81 -4.52 -13.83 4.85
C GLY A 81 -3.78 -13.80 6.18
N ARG A 82 -2.45 -13.99 6.13
CA ARG A 82 -1.60 -14.00 7.34
C ARG A 82 -1.29 -12.59 7.85
N GLY A 83 -1.34 -11.62 6.94
CA GLY A 83 -1.13 -10.21 7.23
C GLY A 83 0.32 -9.76 7.00
N LEU A 84 0.44 -8.47 6.71
CA LEU A 84 1.68 -7.81 6.35
C LEU A 84 2.38 -7.28 7.60
N ILE A 85 3.70 -7.48 7.66
CA ILE A 85 4.59 -6.99 8.73
C ILE A 85 5.40 -5.77 8.28
N THR A 86 5.61 -5.64 6.96
CA THR A 86 6.21 -4.47 6.32
C THR A 86 5.75 -4.44 4.85
N TYR A 87 6.18 -3.45 4.10
CA TYR A 87 5.79 -3.19 2.72
C TYR A 87 5.92 -4.43 1.84
N GLY A 88 4.77 -4.95 1.37
CA GLY A 88 4.73 -6.12 0.51
C GLY A 88 5.29 -7.41 1.14
N LYS A 89 5.55 -7.44 2.45
CA LYS A 89 6.08 -8.62 3.15
C LYS A 89 5.06 -9.17 4.13
N GLU A 90 4.59 -10.37 3.83
CA GLU A 90 3.69 -11.13 4.68
C GLU A 90 4.45 -11.82 5.82
N ILE A 91 3.82 -11.96 6.99
CA ILE A 91 4.36 -12.77 8.08
C ILE A 91 4.49 -14.24 7.64
N LYS A 92 5.64 -14.84 7.97
CA LYS A 92 5.82 -16.28 7.84
C LYS A 92 5.25 -16.94 9.09
N THR A 93 4.29 -17.85 8.90
CA THR A 93 3.75 -18.67 10.00
C THR A 93 4.01 -20.15 9.72
N LYS A 94 4.19 -20.92 10.79
CA LYS A 94 4.20 -22.40 10.73
C LYS A 94 2.79 -22.97 10.56
N ASP A 95 1.76 -22.18 10.84
CA ASP A 95 0.37 -22.57 10.64
C ASP A 95 0.01 -22.49 9.15
N THR A 96 -0.03 -23.65 8.51
CA THR A 96 -0.38 -23.78 7.09
C THR A 96 -1.88 -23.66 6.83
N THR A 97 -2.71 -23.54 7.87
CA THR A 97 -4.17 -23.39 7.71
C THR A 97 -4.56 -21.97 7.27
N VAL A 98 -3.72 -20.98 7.55
CA VAL A 98 -3.91 -19.61 7.09
C VAL A 98 -3.18 -19.43 5.75
N PRO A 99 -3.91 -19.21 4.65
CA PRO A 99 -3.29 -19.13 3.32
C PRO A 99 -2.51 -17.81 3.17
N SER A 100 -1.41 -17.86 2.41
CA SER A 100 -0.69 -16.65 2.03
C SER A 100 -1.53 -15.77 1.11
N ILE A 101 -1.44 -14.44 1.26
CA ILE A 101 -2.03 -13.52 0.29
C ILE A 101 -1.43 -13.70 -1.12
N PHE A 102 -0.15 -14.09 -1.21
CA PHE A 102 0.56 -14.38 -2.48
C PHE A 102 0.17 -15.72 -3.10
N GLU A 103 -0.47 -16.60 -2.33
CA GLU A 103 -1.03 -17.86 -2.82
C GLU A 103 -2.52 -17.73 -3.14
N THR A 104 -3.16 -16.61 -2.77
CA THR A 104 -4.59 -16.35 -2.94
C THR A 104 -4.83 -15.22 -3.91
N TYR A 105 -5.18 -14.03 -3.42
CA TYR A 105 -5.64 -12.94 -4.27
C TYR A 105 -4.49 -12.09 -4.83
N LEU A 106 -3.28 -12.12 -4.26
CA LEU A 106 -2.09 -11.55 -4.90
C LEU A 106 -1.31 -12.58 -5.72
N LYS A 107 -1.90 -13.75 -5.97
CA LYS A 107 -1.28 -14.75 -6.84
C LYS A 107 -1.09 -14.16 -8.25
N ASP A 108 0.12 -14.31 -8.77
CA ASP A 108 0.53 -13.82 -10.10
C ASP A 108 0.46 -12.29 -10.26
N VAL A 109 0.41 -11.54 -9.16
CA VAL A 109 0.55 -10.09 -9.16
C VAL A 109 2.03 -9.73 -9.15
N ASP A 110 2.47 -9.03 -10.18
CA ASP A 110 3.80 -8.43 -10.23
C ASP A 110 3.82 -7.15 -9.37
N PRO A 111 4.64 -7.07 -8.30
CA PRO A 111 4.73 -5.86 -7.47
C PRO A 111 5.09 -4.60 -8.25
N TYR A 112 5.82 -4.70 -9.36
CA TYR A 112 6.16 -3.56 -10.21
C TYR A 112 4.97 -3.03 -11.03
N GLU A 113 3.89 -3.81 -11.12
CA GLU A 113 2.64 -3.42 -11.78
C GLU A 113 1.57 -2.95 -10.79
N VAL A 114 1.84 -3.04 -9.49
CA VAL A 114 0.91 -2.61 -8.44
C VAL A 114 1.01 -1.11 -8.22
N GLY A 115 -0.18 -0.50 -8.22
CA GLY A 115 -0.40 0.87 -7.81
C GLY A 115 -0.04 1.92 -8.84
N ASP A 116 -0.03 3.17 -8.38
CA ASP A 116 0.26 4.30 -9.24
C ASP A 116 1.74 4.67 -9.14
N THR A 117 2.54 4.13 -10.05
CA THR A 117 3.97 4.46 -10.15
C THR A 117 4.23 5.96 -10.37
N ASP A 118 3.22 6.72 -10.78
CA ASP A 118 3.31 8.16 -11.01
C ASP A 118 2.90 8.97 -9.75
N TYR A 119 2.30 8.30 -8.75
CA TYR A 119 1.79 8.89 -7.50
C TYR A 119 2.46 8.18 -6.31
N MET A 120 3.55 8.80 -5.81
CA MET A 120 4.41 8.41 -4.67
C MET A 120 4.27 7.00 -4.10
N ASP A 121 5.38 6.26 -4.18
CA ASP A 121 5.64 5.07 -3.38
C ASP A 121 5.42 5.39 -1.89
N SER A 122 4.68 4.55 -1.18
CA SER A 122 4.59 4.63 0.28
C SER A 122 5.98 4.52 0.92
N ALA A 123 6.96 3.87 0.26
CA ALA A 123 8.35 3.88 0.72
C ALA A 123 9.07 5.23 0.47
N LEU A 124 8.77 5.95 -0.63
CA LEU A 124 9.33 7.29 -0.89
C LEU A 124 8.64 8.39 -0.06
N ALA A 125 7.35 8.23 0.23
CA ALA A 125 6.62 9.11 1.15
C ALA A 125 7.18 9.06 2.57
N VAL A 126 7.69 7.90 2.98
CA VAL A 126 8.33 7.70 4.28
C VAL A 126 9.73 8.35 4.34
N ASN A 127 10.40 8.51 3.21
CA ASN A 127 11.71 9.19 3.14
C ASN A 127 11.63 10.72 2.96
N GLN A 128 10.49 11.29 2.58
CA GLN A 128 10.35 12.73 2.28
C GLN A 128 9.42 13.50 3.21
N LEU A 129 8.65 12.81 4.04
CA LEU A 129 7.95 13.44 5.15
C LEU A 129 8.88 13.36 6.36
N ASP A 130 9.24 14.51 6.93
CA ASP A 130 9.71 14.61 8.31
C ASP A 130 8.67 13.91 9.20
N PHE A 131 8.87 12.61 9.38
CA PHE A 131 8.08 11.75 10.22
C PHE A 131 8.45 12.15 11.64
N GLU A 132 7.60 12.96 12.26
CA GLU A 132 7.21 12.63 13.63
C GLU A 132 6.61 11.22 13.58
N GLU A 133 7.49 10.21 13.60
CA GLU A 133 7.27 8.89 14.17
C GLU A 133 5.84 8.32 13.97
N CYS A 134 5.55 7.72 12.81
CA CYS A 134 4.80 6.45 12.88
C CYS A 134 5.83 5.43 13.40
N GLU A 135 6.17 5.56 14.68
CA GLU A 135 7.00 4.59 15.39
C GLU A 135 6.27 3.26 15.24
N ILE A 136 6.80 2.41 14.36
CA ILE A 136 6.33 1.03 14.24
C ILE A 136 6.39 0.39 15.63
N GLU A 137 7.34 0.83 16.48
CA GLU A 137 7.49 0.46 17.89
C GLU A 137 6.28 0.82 18.78
N ASP A 138 5.57 1.92 18.50
CA ASP A 138 4.36 2.36 19.23
C ASP A 138 3.06 1.75 18.66
N LEU A 139 3.09 1.27 17.42
CA LEU A 139 1.98 0.56 16.77
C LEU A 139 2.09 -0.97 16.86
N LEU A 140 3.26 -1.46 17.22
CA LEU A 140 3.45 -2.82 17.72
C LEU A 140 2.80 -2.85 19.10
N ILE A 141 1.78 -3.69 19.24
CA ILE A 141 1.19 -4.01 20.54
C ILE A 141 2.37 -4.32 21.53
N PRO A 142 2.34 -3.93 22.81
CA PRO A 142 3.45 -4.22 23.71
C PRO A 142 3.66 -5.73 23.80
N GLU A 143 4.91 -6.23 23.76
CA GLU A 143 5.24 -7.67 23.78
C GLU A 143 4.51 -8.46 24.89
N SER A 144 4.13 -7.79 25.98
CA SER A 144 3.31 -8.33 27.08
C SER A 144 1.87 -8.67 26.70
N GLU A 145 1.27 -8.00 25.72
CA GLU A 145 -0.11 -8.22 25.25
C GLU A 145 -0.19 -9.28 24.13
N TRP A 146 0.93 -9.64 23.48
CA TRP A 146 0.97 -10.73 22.51
C TRP A 146 1.18 -12.11 23.15
N LYS A 147 1.66 -12.17 24.40
CA LYS A 147 2.05 -13.44 25.04
C LYS A 147 0.91 -14.44 25.18
N ASP A 148 -0.32 -13.97 25.20
CA ASP A 148 -1.50 -14.84 25.31
C ASP A 148 -2.08 -15.27 23.95
N HIS A 149 -1.63 -14.69 22.83
CA HIS A 149 -2.17 -14.99 21.50
C HIS A 149 -1.16 -15.30 20.39
N LEU A 150 0.15 -15.14 20.61
CA LEU A 150 1.17 -15.59 19.65
C LEU A 150 1.40 -17.11 19.73
N ILE A 151 0.84 -17.82 18.75
CA ILE A 151 1.55 -18.97 18.18
C ILE A 151 2.82 -18.40 17.52
N TYR A 152 3.93 -18.43 18.27
CA TYR A 152 5.34 -18.37 17.85
C TYR A 152 5.65 -18.05 16.36
N GLY A 153 6.60 -17.13 16.14
CA GLY A 153 7.65 -17.45 15.15
C GLY A 153 8.38 -16.34 14.41
N ILE A 154 8.69 -15.20 15.01
CA ILE A 154 9.85 -14.42 14.55
C ILE A 154 10.89 -14.51 15.66
N THR A 155 12.01 -15.15 15.37
CA THR A 155 13.15 -15.27 16.28
C THR A 155 13.97 -13.99 16.27
N ASP A 156 14.69 -13.69 17.36
CA ASP A 156 15.63 -12.56 17.42
C ASP A 156 16.64 -12.58 16.25
N ASP A 157 16.98 -13.77 15.76
CA ASP A 157 17.89 -13.94 14.63
C ASP A 157 17.24 -13.55 13.29
N GLU A 158 15.94 -13.80 13.11
CA GLU A 158 15.18 -13.33 11.95
C GLU A 158 14.99 -11.81 11.97
N ILE A 159 14.84 -11.20 13.16
CA ILE A 159 14.81 -9.73 13.31
C ILE A 159 16.17 -9.13 12.93
N LYS A 160 17.28 -9.73 13.41
CA LYS A 160 18.64 -9.30 13.03
C LYS A 160 18.88 -9.42 11.52
N GLU A 161 18.39 -10.48 10.88
CA GLU A 161 18.52 -10.68 9.44
C GLU A 161 17.76 -9.61 8.65
N ILE A 162 16.56 -9.26 9.11
CA ILE A 162 15.76 -8.17 8.52
C ILE A 162 16.49 -6.84 8.65
N ASN A 163 16.99 -6.51 9.84
CA ASN A 163 17.69 -5.25 10.08
C ASN A 163 19.00 -5.17 9.28
N ALA A 164 19.77 -6.27 9.20
CA ALA A 164 21.00 -6.32 8.41
C ALA A 164 20.74 -6.11 6.90
N TYR A 165 19.62 -6.63 6.39
CA TYR A 165 19.20 -6.40 5.00
C TYR A 165 18.91 -4.92 4.73
N TYR A 166 18.22 -4.23 5.65
CA TYR A 166 17.95 -2.79 5.51
C TYR A 166 19.24 -1.96 5.62
N ASP A 167 20.13 -2.29 6.55
CA ASP A 167 21.44 -1.63 6.67
C ASP A 167 22.26 -1.73 5.37
N GLU A 168 22.18 -2.87 4.66
CA GLU A 168 22.85 -3.02 3.37
C GLU A 168 22.21 -2.21 2.25
N ILE A 169 20.88 -2.05 2.24
CA ILE A 169 20.19 -1.20 1.26
C ILE A 169 20.59 0.26 1.48
N VAL A 170 20.51 0.74 2.73
CA VAL A 170 20.89 2.12 3.10
C VAL A 170 22.34 2.40 2.70
N LYS A 171 23.28 1.47 2.98
CA LYS A 171 24.69 1.62 2.59
C LYS A 171 24.91 1.62 1.07
N LYS A 172 24.05 0.96 0.29
CA LYS A 172 24.14 0.98 -1.18
C LYS A 172 23.61 2.29 -1.76
N GLU A 173 22.60 2.88 -1.13
CA GLU A 173 22.06 4.19 -1.50
C GLU A 173 23.02 5.33 -1.12
N GLU A 174 23.72 5.23 0.00
CA GLU A 174 24.75 6.20 0.42
C GLU A 174 26.01 6.17 -0.46
N ASN A 175 26.27 5.07 -1.19
CA ASN A 175 27.42 4.93 -2.09
C ASN A 175 27.08 5.17 -3.58
N HIS A 176 25.84 5.52 -3.89
CA HIS A 176 25.53 6.04 -5.22
C HIS A 176 25.89 7.53 -5.22
N ASP A 177 27.12 7.83 -5.66
CA ASP A 177 27.47 9.15 -6.16
C ASP A 177 26.42 9.49 -7.24
N TYR A 178 25.48 10.34 -6.88
CA TYR A 178 24.62 11.01 -7.85
C TYR A 178 25.57 11.84 -8.70
N GLU A 179 25.97 11.34 -9.87
CA GLU A 179 26.46 12.22 -10.92
C GLU A 179 25.36 13.25 -11.13
N GLU A 180 25.64 14.48 -10.75
CA GLU A 180 24.79 15.64 -10.87
C GLU A 180 24.44 15.82 -12.36
N ILE A 181 23.37 15.18 -12.83
CA ILE A 181 22.79 15.47 -14.14
C ILE A 181 22.09 16.82 -13.99
N GLY A 182 22.87 17.87 -14.15
CA GLY A 182 22.39 19.24 -14.25
C GLY A 182 21.50 19.39 -15.48
N TYR A 183 20.19 19.27 -15.31
CA TYR A 183 19.24 19.73 -16.30
C TYR A 183 19.21 21.26 -16.24
N THR A 184 19.98 21.92 -17.11
CA THR A 184 19.71 23.32 -17.44
C THR A 184 18.34 23.38 -18.13
N VAL A 185 17.31 23.74 -17.36
CA VAL A 185 16.01 24.08 -17.92
C VAL A 185 16.17 25.43 -18.64
N ASP A 186 16.49 25.37 -19.93
CA ASP A 186 16.42 26.53 -20.81
C ASP A 186 14.97 27.01 -20.85
N ARG A 187 14.74 28.10 -20.10
CA ARG A 187 13.47 28.78 -19.96
C ARG A 187 13.17 29.63 -21.21
N THR A 188 13.02 28.99 -22.37
CA THR A 188 12.39 29.59 -23.55
C THR A 188 11.75 28.51 -24.43
N GLY A 189 10.46 28.28 -24.23
CA GLY A 189 9.68 27.32 -25.01
C GLY A 189 8.20 27.71 -25.05
N TYR A 190 7.92 28.77 -25.82
CA TYR A 190 6.60 29.19 -26.27
C TYR A 190 5.79 27.98 -26.79
N TYR A 191 4.70 27.59 -26.12
CA TYR A 191 3.64 26.80 -26.76
C TYR A 191 2.46 27.72 -27.07
N GLY A 192 2.41 28.13 -28.34
CA GLY A 192 1.30 28.86 -28.92
C GLY A 192 0.06 27.99 -28.98
N SER A 193 -1.03 28.53 -28.46
CA SER A 193 -2.37 28.03 -28.70
C SER A 193 -2.83 28.54 -30.07
N SER A 194 -2.85 27.68 -31.08
CA SER A 194 -3.57 27.92 -32.33
C SER A 194 -4.63 26.84 -32.52
N GLY A 195 -5.80 27.10 -31.96
CA GLY A 195 -7.04 26.35 -32.20
C GLY A 195 -8.20 27.32 -32.43
N GLN A 196 -8.21 27.99 -33.59
CA GLN A 196 -9.41 28.67 -34.08
C GLN A 196 -10.49 27.62 -34.38
N SER A 197 -11.60 27.64 -33.65
CA SER A 197 -12.86 27.07 -34.14
C SER A 197 -13.83 28.22 -34.41
N GLY A 198 -14.18 28.38 -35.69
CA GLY A 198 -15.18 29.33 -36.14
C GLY A 198 -16.57 28.74 -35.95
N TYR A 199 -17.43 29.44 -35.21
CA TYR A 199 -18.87 29.32 -35.31
C TYR A 199 -19.41 30.57 -36.00
N SER A 200 -19.93 30.37 -37.21
CA SER A 200 -20.79 31.32 -37.92
C SER A 200 -22.23 30.85 -37.72
N SER A 201 -23.09 31.69 -37.17
CA SER A 201 -24.53 31.54 -37.23
C SER A 201 -25.12 32.72 -37.99
N TYR A 202 -25.84 32.39 -39.06
CA TYR A 202 -26.73 33.25 -39.83
C TYR A 202 -27.88 33.78 -38.97
#